data_AF-A0A133SJF3-F1
#
_entry.id   AF-A0A133SJF3-F1
#
_cell.length_a   1.000
_cell.length_b   1.000
_cell.length_c   1.000
_cell.angle_alpha   90.00
_cell.angle_beta   90.00
_cell.angle_gamma   90.00
#
_symmetry.space_group_name_H-M   'P 1'
#
loop_
_entity.id
_entity.type
_entity.pdbx_description
1 polymer ?
#
loop_
_entity_poly.entity_id
_entity_poly.type
_entity_poly.pdbx_seq_one_letter_code
_entity_poly.pdbx_strand_id
1 'polypeptide(L)'
;MEFISIAIGVGILYLVHKVILTPMRHLLVNVIIGLIVLYGVNHFGYLFGFQHVPITLATGLIIGLFGLPGVVLVTLYYTFF
;
A
#
# COMPACT_ATOMS: atom_id res chain seq x y z
N MET A 1 19.97 -29.82 -17.26
CA MET A 1 20.19 -28.36 -17.34
C MET A 1 18.94 -27.60 -17.78
N GLU A 2 18.18 -28.07 -18.79
CA GLU A 2 16.99 -27.35 -19.29
C GLU A 2 15.80 -27.30 -18.33
N PHE A 3 15.56 -28.35 -17.54
CA PHE A 3 14.45 -28.34 -16.57
C PHE A 3 14.67 -27.38 -15.39
N ILE A 4 15.94 -27.10 -15.04
CA ILE A 4 16.29 -26.18 -13.95
C ILE A 4 16.04 -24.73 -14.37
N SER A 5 16.39 -24.36 -15.60
CA SER A 5 16.11 -23.02 -16.13
C SER A 5 14.60 -22.76 -16.28
N ILE A 6 13.82 -23.78 -16.68
CA ILE A 6 12.36 -23.70 -16.70
C ILE A 6 11.80 -23.50 -15.28
N ALA A 7 12.28 -24.26 -14.29
CA ALA A 7 11.84 -24.13 -12.91
C ALA A 7 12.14 -22.73 -12.33
N ILE A 8 13.32 -22.18 -12.63
CA ILE A 8 13.68 -20.81 -12.24
C ILE A 8 12.76 -19.79 -12.92
N GLY A 9 12.49 -19.94 -14.22
CA GLY A 9 11.59 -19.06 -14.96
C GLY A 9 10.16 -19.06 -14.38
N VAL A 10 9.63 -20.24 -14.04
CA VAL A 10 8.33 -20.38 -13.38
C VAL A 10 8.34 -19.75 -11.98
N GLY A 11 9.42 -19.92 -11.22
CA GLY A 11 9.59 -19.30 -9.91
C GLY A 11 9.56 -17.77 -9.97
N ILE A 12 10.25 -17.18 -10.96
CA ILE A 12 10.25 -15.73 -11.19
C ILE A 12 8.85 -15.26 -11.58
N LEU A 13 8.18 -15.95 -12.51
CA LEU A 13 6.80 -15.62 -12.92
C LEU A 13 5.82 -15.68 -11.73
N TYR A 14 5.96 -16.68 -10.87
CA TYR A 14 5.16 -16.80 -9.65
C TYR A 14 5.41 -15.62 -8.70
N LEU A 15 6.67 -15.24 -8.48
CA LEU A 15 7.02 -14.09 -7.65
C LEU A 15 6.47 -12.78 -8.21
N VAL A 16 6.61 -12.54 -9.51
CA VAL A 16 6.06 -11.35 -10.17
C VAL A 16 4.54 -11.31 -10.02
N HIS A 17 3.85 -12.44 -10.23
CA HIS A 17 2.40 -12.53 -10.04
C HIS A 17 2.00 -12.26 -8.58
N LYS A 18 2.73 -12.84 -7.63
CA LYS A 18 2.44 -12.68 -6.22
C LYS A 18 2.68 -11.26 -5.72
N VAL A 19 3.76 -10.61 -6.16
CA VAL A 19 4.15 -9.28 -5.66
C VAL A 19 3.41 -8.16 -6.39
N ILE A 20 3.17 -8.27 -7.71
CA ILE A 20 2.56 -7.19 -8.50
C ILE A 20 1.06 -7.41 -8.69
N LEU A 21 0.65 -8.59 -9.17
CA LEU A 21 -0.74 -8.82 -9.56
C LEU A 21 -1.67 -9.06 -8.36
N THR A 22 -1.15 -9.58 -7.24
CA THR A 22 -1.95 -9.81 -6.03
C THR A 22 -2.43 -8.50 -5.37
N PRO A 23 -1.58 -7.49 -5.11
CA PRO A 23 -2.07 -6.21 -4.59
C PRO A 23 -3.01 -5.49 -5.56
N MET A 24 -2.80 -5.64 -6.89
CA MET A 24 -3.74 -5.09 -7.89
C MET A 24 -5.15 -5.69 -7.80
N ARG A 25 -5.29 -6.97 -7.46
CA ARG A 25 -6.62 -7.61 -7.31
C ARG A 25 -7.42 -7.03 -6.16
N HIS A 26 -6.77 -6.58 -5.10
CA HIS A 26 -7.43 -6.00 -3.92
C HIS A 26 -7.31 -4.48 -3.86
N LEU A 27 -6.82 -3.84 -4.92
CA LEU A 27 -6.49 -2.42 -4.94
C LEU A 27 -7.69 -1.55 -4.55
N LEU A 28 -8.88 -1.79 -5.10
CA LEU A 28 -10.07 -1.02 -4.74
C LEU A 28 -10.43 -1.15 -3.26
N VAL A 29 -10.38 -2.37 -2.70
CA VAL A 29 -10.68 -2.62 -1.29
C VAL A 29 -9.63 -1.95 -0.40
N ASN A 30 -8.36 -2.05 -0.78
CA ASN A 30 -7.23 -1.42 -0.11
C ASN A 30 -7.35 0.11 -0.11
N VAL A 31 -7.72 0.71 -1.24
CA VAL A 31 -7.98 2.15 -1.36
C VAL A 31 -9.14 2.56 -0.47
N ILE A 32 -10.28 1.88 -0.55
CA ILE A 32 -11.48 2.25 0.22
C ILE A 32 -11.20 2.15 1.72
N ILE A 33 -10.70 1.00 2.19
CA ILE A 33 -10.38 0.79 3.61
C ILE A 33 -9.31 1.79 4.05
N GLY A 34 -8.26 1.95 3.26
CA GLY A 34 -7.16 2.83 3.63
C GLY A 34 -7.54 4.31 3.65
N LEU A 35 -8.42 4.76 2.75
CA LEU A 35 -8.96 6.13 2.80
C LEU A 35 -9.88 6.34 4.01
N ILE A 36 -10.70 5.33 4.38
CA ILE A 36 -11.52 5.39 5.60
C ILE A 36 -10.62 5.52 6.84
N VAL A 37 -9.57 4.70 6.93
CA VAL A 37 -8.63 4.76 8.06
C VAL A 37 -7.86 6.08 8.04
N LEU A 38 -7.38 6.54 6.89
CA LEU A 38 -6.68 7.82 6.78
C LEU A 38 -7.58 8.99 7.18
N TYR A 39 -8.86 8.97 6.81
CA TYR A 39 -9.82 9.97 7.25
C TYR A 39 -9.98 9.96 8.78
N GLY A 40 -10.06 8.78 9.40
CA GLY A 40 -10.08 8.64 10.85
C GLY A 40 -8.80 9.17 11.51
N VAL A 41 -7.63 8.84 10.95
CA VAL A 41 -6.35 9.38 11.40
C VAL A 41 -6.30 10.90 11.27
N ASN A 42 -6.78 11.47 10.17
CA ASN A 42 -6.83 12.91 10.01
C ASN A 42 -7.81 13.60 10.97
N HIS A 43 -8.88 12.91 11.37
CA HIS A 43 -9.88 13.47 12.28
C HIS A 43 -9.48 13.36 13.76
N PHE A 44 -8.91 12.23 14.17
CA PHE A 44 -8.55 11.95 15.58
C PHE A 44 -7.05 12.06 15.87
N GLY A 45 -6.20 12.10 14.83
CA GLY A 45 -4.75 12.05 14.96
C GLY A 45 -4.15 13.23 15.70
N TYR A 46 -4.85 14.36 15.77
CA TYR A 46 -4.44 15.49 16.60
C TYR A 46 -4.30 15.11 18.09
N LEU A 47 -5.07 14.13 18.57
CA LEU A 47 -4.97 13.63 19.95
C LEU A 47 -3.68 12.87 20.21
N PHE A 48 -3.04 12.35 19.15
CA PHE A 48 -1.81 11.56 19.20
C PHE A 48 -0.60 12.32 18.63
N GLY A 49 -0.77 13.59 18.25
CA GLY A 49 0.28 14.42 17.66
C GLY A 49 0.57 14.16 16.18
N PHE A 50 -0.31 13.43 15.46
CA PHE A 50 -0.17 13.21 14.02
C PHE A 50 -0.54 14.46 13.24
N GLN A 51 0.22 14.73 12.17
CA GLN A 51 -0.07 15.82 11.25
C GLN A 51 -1.14 15.42 10.23
N HIS A 52 -1.82 16.44 9.68
CA HIS A 52 -2.83 16.22 8.66
C HIS A 52 -2.19 15.73 7.35
N VAL A 53 -2.62 14.57 6.88
CA VAL A 53 -2.17 13.99 5.60
C VAL A 53 -3.12 14.45 4.49
N PRO A 54 -2.64 15.18 3.47
CA PRO A 54 -3.47 15.63 2.37
C PRO A 54 -3.90 14.45 1.49
N ILE A 55 -5.20 14.32 1.22
CA ILE A 55 -5.75 13.29 0.35
C ILE A 55 -5.58 13.72 -1.11
N THR A 56 -4.49 13.26 -1.72
CA THR A 56 -4.11 13.49 -3.12
C THR A 56 -4.05 12.18 -3.89
N LEU A 57 -3.90 12.30 -5.21
CA LEU A 57 -3.73 11.17 -6.13
C LEU A 57 -2.52 10.30 -5.73
N ALA A 58 -1.41 10.93 -5.33
CA ALA A 58 -0.21 10.24 -4.86
C ALA A 58 -0.48 9.42 -3.59
N THR A 59 -1.09 10.03 -2.56
CA THR A 59 -1.43 9.31 -1.32
C THR A 59 -2.43 8.18 -1.56
N GLY A 60 -3.40 8.38 -2.45
CA GLY A 60 -4.37 7.34 -2.82
C GLY A 60 -3.73 6.16 -3.54
N LEU A 61 -2.74 6.40 -4.40
CA LEU A 61 -1.97 5.33 -5.06
C LEU A 61 -1.11 4.54 -4.07
N ILE A 62 -0.43 5.22 -3.15
CA ILE A 62 0.37 4.57 -2.10
C ILE A 62 -0.53 3.68 -1.25
N ILE A 63 -1.67 4.19 -0.81
CA ILE A 63 -2.64 3.43 -0.04
C ILE A 63 -3.26 2.29 -0.85
N GLY A 64 -3.54 2.48 -2.14
CA GLY A 64 -4.08 1.41 -2.98
C GLY A 64 -3.12 0.26 -3.21
N LEU A 65 -1.84 0.59 -3.39
CA LEU A 65 -0.80 -0.40 -3.64
C LEU A 65 -0.40 -1.16 -2.37
N PHE A 66 -0.30 -0.45 -1.24
CA PHE A 66 0.18 -1.01 0.03
C PHE A 66 -0.91 -1.29 1.05
N GLY A 67 -2.15 -0.86 0.83
CA GLY A 67 -3.26 -1.00 1.77
C GLY A 67 -3.06 -0.22 3.07
N LEU A 68 -3.42 -0.85 4.20
CA LEU A 68 -3.24 -0.31 5.54
C LEU A 68 -1.77 0.06 5.86
N PRO A 69 -0.75 -0.77 5.52
CA PRO A 69 0.65 -0.35 5.61
C PRO A 69 0.95 0.97 4.89
N GLY A 70 0.32 1.20 3.74
CA GLY A 70 0.44 2.47 3.00
C GLY A 70 -0.04 3.66 3.83
N VAL A 71 -1.19 3.54 4.51
CA VAL A 71 -1.74 4.58 5.39
C VAL A 71 -0.77 4.94 6.51
N VAL A 72 -0.15 3.94 7.14
CA VAL A 72 0.85 4.15 8.20
C VAL A 72 2.05 4.91 7.63
N LEU A 73 2.57 4.50 6.47
CA LEU A 73 3.71 5.14 5.84
C LEU A 73 3.47 6.62 5.53
N VAL A 74 2.34 6.97 4.88
CA VAL A 74 2.05 8.39 4.61
C VAL A 74 1.80 9.19 5.88
N THR A 75 1.13 8.61 6.88
CA THR A 75 0.91 9.29 8.18
C THR A 75 2.22 9.60 8.87
N LEU A 76 3.14 8.64 8.96
CA LEU A 76 4.45 8.85 9.57
C LEU A 76 5.26 9.85 8.77
N TYR A 77 5.26 9.76 7.44
CA TYR A 77 5.98 10.68 6.57
C TYR A 77 5.59 12.13 6.85
N TYR A 78 4.31 12.48 6.76
CA TYR A 78 3.83 13.85 7.01
C TYR A 78 3.93 14.29 8.46
N THR A 79 4.06 13.35 9.41
CA THR A 79 4.23 13.69 10.83
C THR A 79 5.69 14.04 11.16
N PHE A 80 6.66 13.39 10.51
CA PHE A 80 8.09 13.53 10.83
C PHE A 80 8.91 14.34 9.82
N PHE A 81 8.39 14.57 8.62
CA PHE A 81 9.05 15.31 7.53
C PHE A 81 8.12 16.38 6.97
#